data_AF-A0A095AZB7-F1
#
_entry.id   AF-A0A095AZB7-F1
#
_cell.length_a   1.000
_cell.length_b   1.000
_cell.length_c   1.000
_cell.angle_alpha   90.00
_cell.angle_beta   90.00
_cell.angle_gamma   90.00
#
_symmetry.space_group_name_H-M   'P 1'
#
loop_
_entity.id
_entity.type
_entity.pdbx_description
1 polymer ?
#
loop_
_entity_poly.entity_id
_entity_poly.type
_entity_poly.pdbx_seq_one_letter_code
_entity_poly.pdbx_strand_id
1 'polypeptide(L)'
;MAHASNIVYCTGPHDPHALDGISVRHRTGDLDLLCPVCSGHGQWNSQIDLVSHRSIRVPCPKCDGRGWIETGADMVPSHDIALSPDGRPVWVVRLDPSDDIE
;
A
#
# COMPACT_ATOMS: atom_id res chain seq x y z
N MET A 1 -30.87 -18.23 9.67
CA MET A 1 -30.43 -17.67 10.97
C MET A 1 -29.25 -16.76 10.69
N ALA A 2 -29.24 -15.54 11.23
CA ALA A 2 -28.04 -14.69 11.17
C ALA A 2 -26.97 -15.32 12.07
N HIS A 3 -25.75 -15.45 11.56
CA HIS A 3 -24.62 -15.88 12.39
C HIS A 3 -24.30 -14.80 13.42
N ALA A 4 -23.79 -15.18 14.59
CA ALA A 4 -23.22 -14.23 15.53
C ALA A 4 -22.10 -13.44 14.85
N SER A 5 -22.01 -12.14 15.13
CA SER A 5 -20.98 -11.25 14.57
C SER A 5 -20.37 -10.39 15.66
N ASN A 6 -19.09 -10.06 15.50
CA ASN A 6 -18.37 -9.09 16.32
C ASN A 6 -17.46 -8.25 15.42
N ILE A 7 -18.04 -7.22 14.79
CA ILE A 7 -17.36 -6.38 13.81
C ILE A 7 -16.57 -5.29 14.55
N VAL A 8 -15.26 -5.30 14.34
CA VAL A 8 -14.34 -4.23 14.73
C VAL A 8 -14.07 -3.32 13.54
N TYR A 9 -14.12 -2.02 13.75
CA TYR A 9 -13.74 -1.00 12.77
C TYR A 9 -12.35 -0.47 13.13
N CYS A 10 -11.43 -0.49 12.16
CA CYS A 10 -10.12 0.10 12.33
C CYS A 10 -10.06 1.43 11.56
N THR A 11 -9.35 2.38 12.15
CA THR A 11 -9.04 3.70 11.60
C THR A 11 -7.71 3.73 10.87
N GLY A 12 -6.80 2.80 11.15
CA GLY A 12 -5.52 2.70 10.47
C GLY A 12 -4.78 1.37 10.70
N PRO A 13 -3.62 1.20 10.05
CA PRO A 13 -2.83 -0.03 10.06
C PRO A 13 -2.18 -0.36 11.42
N HIS A 14 -2.18 0.58 12.36
CA HIS A 14 -1.63 0.39 13.70
C HIS A 14 -2.68 -0.06 14.73
N ASP A 15 -3.95 -0.17 14.34
CA ASP A 15 -4.99 -0.63 15.26
C ASP A 15 -4.84 -2.15 15.53
N PRO A 16 -5.23 -2.63 16.73
CA PRO A 16 -4.93 -4.00 17.17
C PRO A 16 -5.35 -5.12 16.22
N HIS A 17 -6.46 -4.93 15.49
CA HIS A 17 -7.03 -5.91 14.56
C HIS A 17 -6.83 -5.56 13.08
N ALA A 18 -6.06 -4.51 12.79
CA ALA A 18 -5.87 -4.00 11.45
C ALA A 18 -5.08 -4.99 10.57
N LEU A 19 -4.24 -5.84 11.15
CA LEU A 19 -3.38 -6.77 10.40
C LEU A 19 -3.78 -8.24 10.56
N ASP A 20 -4.82 -8.52 11.34
CA ASP A 20 -5.30 -9.88 11.59
C ASP A 20 -5.69 -10.60 10.30
N GLY A 21 -5.14 -11.80 10.11
CA GLY A 21 -5.41 -12.63 8.92
C GLY A 21 -4.86 -12.07 7.61
N ILE A 22 -3.94 -11.09 7.67
CA ILE A 22 -3.25 -10.53 6.50
C ILE A 22 -1.80 -11.00 6.54
N SER A 23 -1.36 -11.76 5.54
CA SER A 23 0.04 -12.15 5.42
C SER A 23 0.89 -10.97 4.96
N VAL A 24 2.13 -10.90 5.44
CA VAL A 24 3.18 -10.06 4.85
C VAL A 24 3.32 -10.44 3.38
N ARG A 25 3.53 -9.44 2.51
CA ARG A 25 3.76 -9.67 1.07
C ARG A 25 5.08 -10.43 0.87
N HIS A 26 5.33 -10.93 -0.33
CA HIS A 26 6.66 -11.42 -0.69
C HIS A 26 7.53 -10.24 -1.12
N ARG A 27 8.81 -10.26 -0.75
CA ARG A 27 9.78 -9.22 -1.14
C ARG A 27 10.05 -9.33 -2.63
N THR A 28 10.16 -8.19 -3.30
CA THR A 28 10.30 -8.09 -4.75
C THR A 28 11.68 -7.64 -5.20
N GLY A 29 12.41 -6.85 -4.40
CA GLY A 29 13.74 -6.32 -4.72
C GLY A 29 14.76 -6.46 -3.59
N ASP A 30 16.04 -6.47 -3.95
CA ASP A 30 17.17 -6.64 -3.01
C ASP A 30 17.41 -5.41 -2.12
N LEU A 31 16.89 -4.24 -2.51
CA LEU A 31 17.00 -2.97 -1.77
C LEU A 31 15.67 -2.53 -1.13
N ASP A 32 14.64 -3.37 -1.19
CA ASP A 32 13.34 -3.08 -0.61
C ASP A 32 13.40 -3.21 0.91
N LEU A 33 12.91 -2.21 1.64
CA LEU A 33 12.62 -2.33 3.09
C LEU A 33 11.13 -2.53 3.31
N LEU A 34 10.78 -3.12 4.46
CA LEU A 34 9.38 -3.21 4.89
C LEU A 34 8.82 -1.79 5.05
N CYS A 35 7.62 -1.56 4.51
CA CYS A 35 6.92 -0.31 4.74
C CYS A 35 6.72 -0.11 6.25
N PRO A 36 7.16 1.02 6.84
CA PRO A 36 7.10 1.22 8.29
C PRO A 36 5.66 1.37 8.81
N VAL A 37 4.74 1.79 7.94
CA VAL A 37 3.33 2.04 8.29
C VAL A 37 2.52 0.75 8.37
N CYS A 38 2.67 -0.14 7.39
CA CYS A 38 1.92 -1.40 7.33
C CYS A 38 2.76 -2.64 7.60
N SER A 39 4.01 -2.46 8.03
CA SER A 39 4.95 -3.53 8.41
C SER A 39 5.07 -4.68 7.40
N GLY A 40 5.01 -4.40 6.10
CA GLY A 40 5.09 -5.44 5.06
C GLY A 40 3.76 -5.98 4.54
N HIS A 41 2.64 -5.64 5.16
CA HIS A 41 1.35 -6.24 4.81
C HIS A 41 0.75 -5.64 3.54
N GLY A 42 1.10 -4.41 3.19
CA GLY A 42 0.60 -3.65 2.03
C GLY A 42 -0.86 -3.21 2.16
N GLN A 43 -1.66 -3.88 2.97
CA GLN A 43 -3.07 -3.62 3.20
C GLN A 43 -3.40 -3.85 4.67
N TRP A 44 -4.54 -3.32 5.12
CA TRP A 44 -5.04 -3.48 6.48
C TRP A 44 -6.57 -3.58 6.48
N ASN A 45 -7.13 -4.19 7.52
CA ASN A 45 -8.57 -4.36 7.71
C ASN A 45 -9.17 -3.02 8.14
N SER A 46 -10.01 -2.40 7.31
CA SER A 46 -10.88 -1.31 7.77
C SER A 46 -12.04 -1.84 8.61
N GLN A 47 -12.45 -3.10 8.37
CA GLN A 47 -13.40 -3.84 9.18
C GLN A 47 -13.00 -5.31 9.27
N ILE A 48 -13.16 -5.94 10.44
CA ILE A 48 -13.01 -7.39 10.60
C ILE A 48 -14.05 -7.92 11.59
N ASP A 49 -14.73 -8.99 11.21
CA ASP A 49 -15.58 -9.76 12.11
C ASP A 49 -14.75 -10.81 12.85
N LEU A 50 -14.57 -10.66 14.16
CA LEU A 50 -13.77 -11.57 14.98
C LEU A 50 -14.41 -12.96 15.16
N VAL A 51 -15.68 -13.14 14.78
CA VAL A 51 -16.33 -14.46 14.81
C VAL A 51 -16.09 -15.23 13.52
N SER A 52 -16.26 -14.58 12.36
CA SER A 52 -16.14 -15.23 11.05
C SER A 52 -14.81 -15.02 10.34
N HIS A 53 -13.97 -14.12 10.85
CA HIS A 53 -12.71 -13.62 10.26
C HIS A 53 -12.87 -13.02 8.85
N ARG A 54 -14.11 -12.72 8.43
CA ARG A 54 -14.36 -11.93 7.22
C ARG A 54 -13.93 -10.49 7.46
N SER A 55 -13.25 -9.92 6.49
CA SER A 55 -12.70 -8.56 6.58
C SER A 55 -12.98 -7.75 5.32
N ILE A 56 -13.08 -6.43 5.51
CA ILE A 56 -12.98 -5.43 4.45
C ILE A 56 -11.60 -4.82 4.58
N ARG A 57 -10.81 -4.88 3.51
CA ARG A 57 -9.42 -4.44 3.49
C ARG A 57 -9.26 -3.23 2.59
N VAL A 58 -8.32 -2.37 2.93
CA VAL A 58 -7.93 -1.21 2.13
C VAL A 58 -6.41 -1.19 1.94
N PRO A 59 -5.90 -0.63 0.84
CA PRO A 59 -4.46 -0.51 0.63
C PRO A 59 -3.84 0.43 1.67
N CYS A 60 -2.59 0.18 2.02
CA CYS A 60 -1.79 1.09 2.82
C CYS A 60 -1.54 2.38 2.03
N PRO A 61 -1.81 3.57 2.59
CA PRO A 61 -1.67 4.84 1.88
C PRO A 61 -0.21 5.27 1.69
N LYS A 62 0.76 4.65 2.37
CA LYS A 62 2.20 4.98 2.22
C LYS A 62 2.88 4.23 1.08
N CYS A 63 2.55 2.95 0.91
CA CYS A 63 3.20 2.09 -0.08
C CYS A 63 2.23 1.59 -1.16
N ASP A 64 1.02 2.16 -1.24
CA ASP A 64 -0.02 1.84 -2.22
C ASP A 64 -0.32 0.35 -2.43
N GLY A 65 -0.26 -0.46 -1.37
CA GLY A 65 -0.49 -1.90 -1.50
C GLY A 65 0.76 -2.76 -1.66
N ARG A 66 1.94 -2.16 -1.91
CA ARG A 66 3.20 -2.88 -2.15
C ARG A 66 3.64 -3.67 -0.92
N GLY A 67 3.51 -3.08 0.27
CA GLY A 67 4.03 -3.61 1.53
C GLY A 67 5.51 -3.26 1.75
N TRP A 68 6.18 -2.75 0.73
CA TRP A 68 7.59 -2.42 0.73
C TRP A 68 7.78 -0.99 0.26
N ILE A 69 8.93 -0.44 0.62
CA ILE A 69 9.41 0.85 0.16
C ILE A 69 10.77 0.65 -0.50
N GLU A 70 10.98 1.28 -1.65
CA GLU A 70 12.26 1.30 -2.34
C GLU A 70 13.22 2.25 -1.60
N THR A 71 14.41 1.75 -1.22
CA THR A 71 15.40 2.55 -0.48
C THR A 71 16.67 2.84 -1.26
N GLY A 72 16.68 2.46 -2.54
CA GLY A 72 17.73 2.88 -3.45
C GLY A 72 17.68 4.39 -3.71
N ALA A 73 18.83 4.94 -4.08
CA ALA A 73 18.93 6.32 -4.56
C ALA A 73 18.81 6.38 -6.10
N ASP A 74 18.45 5.27 -6.73
CA ASP A 74 18.12 5.22 -8.14
C ASP A 74 16.86 6.02 -8.43
N MET A 75 16.84 6.61 -9.62
CA MET A 75 15.68 7.37 -10.07
C MET A 75 14.63 6.39 -10.58
N VAL A 76 13.38 6.57 -10.14
CA VAL A 76 12.28 5.67 -10.46
C VAL A 76 11.40 6.24 -11.58
N PRO A 77 10.79 5.39 -12.44
CA PRO A 77 9.83 5.82 -13.45
C PRO A 77 8.59 6.49 -12.83
N SER A 78 8.42 7.78 -13.13
CA SER A 78 7.27 8.60 -12.72
C SER A 78 6.43 8.96 -13.94
N HIS A 79 5.17 8.51 -13.97
CA HIS A 79 4.27 8.76 -15.09
C HIS A 79 3.71 10.18 -15.03
N ASP A 80 3.84 10.94 -16.11
CA ASP A 80 3.43 12.35 -16.18
C ASP A 80 2.83 12.67 -17.57
N ILE A 81 2.28 13.88 -17.71
CA ILE A 81 1.76 14.42 -18.97
C ILE A 81 2.53 15.69 -19.31
N ALA A 82 3.21 15.69 -20.45
CA ALA A 82 3.91 16.86 -20.98
C ALA A 82 3.25 17.35 -22.27
N LEU A 83 3.53 18.60 -22.65
CA LEU A 83 3.14 19.11 -23.97
C LEU A 83 4.20 18.72 -25.01
N SER A 84 3.75 18.18 -26.14
CA SER A 84 4.56 18.00 -27.33
C SER A 84 4.99 19.37 -27.91
N PRO A 85 5.97 19.41 -28.83
CA PRO A 85 6.37 20.66 -29.48
C PRO A 85 5.22 21.41 -30.20
N ASP A 86 4.19 20.69 -30.63
CA ASP A 86 2.96 21.23 -31.23
C ASP A 86 1.84 21.53 -30.21
N GLY A 87 2.13 21.44 -28.91
CA GLY A 87 1.23 21.84 -27.82
C GLY A 87 0.16 20.80 -27.46
N ARG A 88 0.34 19.52 -27.80
CA ARG A 88 -0.61 18.45 -27.46
C ARG A 88 -0.15 17.69 -26.21
N PRO A 89 -1.06 17.32 -25.29
CA PRO A 89 -0.68 16.49 -24.15
C PRO A 89 -0.24 15.10 -24.63
N VAL A 90 0.90 14.65 -24.13
CA VAL A 90 1.45 13.32 -24.36
C VAL A 90 1.86 12.68 -23.04
N TRP A 91 1.64 11.38 -22.94
CA TRP A 91 2.15 10.59 -21.82
C TRP A 91 3.66 10.52 -21.89
N VAL A 92 4.33 10.83 -20.79
CA VAL A 92 5.78 10.71 -20.64
C VAL A 92 6.11 9.92 -19.39
N VAL A 93 7.29 9.33 -19.38
CA VAL A 93 7.87 8.73 -18.18
C VAL A 93 9.09 9.57 -17.83
N ARG A 94 9.01 10.23 -16.68
CA ARG A 94 10.14 10.93 -16.08
C ARG A 94 10.88 9.97 -15.16
N LEU A 95 12.13 10.30 -14.86
CA LEU A 95 12.87 9.66 -13.79
C LEU A 95 12.93 10.69 -12.65
N ASP A 96 12.30 10.38 -11.52
CA ASP A 96 12.29 11.22 -10.32
C ASP A 96 12.86 10.40 -9.13
N PRO A 97 13.38 11.03 -8.06
CA PRO A 97 13.74 10.30 -6.85
C PRO A 97 12.50 9.56 -6.30
N SER A 98 12.71 8.39 -5.71
CA SER A 98 11.61 7.65 -5.08
C SER A 98 10.96 8.48 -3.97
N ASP A 99 9.63 8.55 -3.97
CA ASP A 99 8.82 9.18 -2.92
C ASP A 99 8.65 8.27 -1.69
N ASP A 100 9.19 7.06 -1.77
CA ASP A 100 9.31 6.13 -0.65
C ASP A 100 10.31 6.61 0.41
N ILE A 101 11.24 7.52 0.06
CA ILE A 101 12.20 8.14 0.98
C ILE A 101 11.47 9.18 1.85
N GLU A 102 11.37 8.91 3.15
CA GLU A 102 10.76 9.80 4.17
C GLU A 102 11.81 10.39 5.12
#